data_AF-A0A7C1NAQ5-F1
#
_entry.id   AF-A0A7C1NAQ5-F1
#
_cell.length_a   1.000
_cell.length_b   1.000
_cell.length_c   1.000
_cell.angle_alpha   90.00
_cell.angle_beta   90.00
_cell.angle_gamma   90.00
#
_symmetry.space_group_name_H-M   'P 1'
#
loop_
_entity.id
_entity.type
_entity.pdbx_description
1 polymer ?
#
loop_
_entity_poly.entity_id
_entity_poly.type
_entity_poly.pdbx_seq_one_letter_code
_entity_poly.pdbx_strand_id
1 'polypeptide(L)'
;MSEKKKILIVEDEVNLRELVKARLEENNYEVITVADGFNAIIQSRKVKPDLIILDLMIPHIDGYAVCRVLKSTPELSGIPVIMFTARTSMDDMRRGMEMGADAYLMKPFKPEEMLAKIRELLERKESPPEAAPAATQGAPASGGSPEQGGQTSAENPAGNGAGPAAR
;
A
#
# COMPACT_ATOMS: atom_id res chain seq x y z
N MET A 1 14.22 7.43 -28.76
CA MET A 1 14.59 6.35 -27.82
C MET A 1 13.73 6.55 -26.59
N SER A 2 13.09 5.50 -26.06
CA SER A 2 12.35 5.63 -24.79
C SER A 2 13.35 5.89 -23.66
N GLU A 3 13.06 6.80 -22.74
CA GLU A 3 13.91 7.02 -21.56
C GLU A 3 13.93 5.76 -20.69
N LYS A 4 15.10 5.44 -20.11
CA LYS A 4 15.23 4.30 -19.21
C LYS A 4 14.42 4.56 -17.93
N LYS A 5 13.69 3.55 -17.48
CA LYS A 5 12.99 3.61 -16.20
C LYS A 5 13.98 3.60 -15.05
N LYS A 6 13.79 4.49 -14.08
CA LYS A 6 14.66 4.67 -12.92
C LYS A 6 14.19 3.80 -11.76
N ILE A 7 15.09 2.98 -11.22
CA ILE A 7 14.82 2.14 -10.05
C ILE A 7 15.74 2.57 -8.91
N LEU A 8 15.16 2.86 -7.75
CA LEU A 8 15.91 3.10 -6.52
C LEU A 8 15.99 1.81 -5.70
N ILE A 9 17.20 1.35 -5.40
CA ILE A 9 17.46 0.22 -4.50
C ILE A 9 17.89 0.76 -3.13
N VAL A 10 17.23 0.28 -2.08
CA VAL A 10 17.55 0.55 -0.68
C VAL A 10 17.94 -0.77 -0.01
N GLU A 11 19.23 -0.99 0.15
CA GLU A 11 19.82 -2.25 0.62
C GLU A 11 21.14 -1.93 1.31
N ASP A 12 21.39 -2.39 2.53
CA ASP A 12 22.63 -2.07 3.24
C ASP A 12 23.77 -3.03 2.87
N GLU A 13 23.47 -4.28 2.52
CA GLU A 13 24.46 -5.25 2.09
C GLU A 13 25.02 -4.92 0.70
N VAL A 14 26.29 -4.49 0.65
CA VAL A 14 26.96 -4.01 -0.58
C VAL A 14 26.91 -5.05 -1.71
N ASN A 15 27.20 -6.31 -1.41
CA ASN A 15 27.29 -7.37 -2.41
C ASN A 15 25.93 -7.64 -3.05
N LEU A 16 24.87 -7.73 -2.23
CA LEU A 16 23.51 -7.92 -2.72
C LEU A 16 23.03 -6.71 -3.51
N ARG A 17 23.31 -5.49 -3.03
CA ARG A 17 22.96 -4.25 -3.73
C ARG A 17 23.60 -4.16 -5.12
N GLU A 18 24.89 -4.44 -5.24
CA GLU A 18 25.59 -4.43 -6.53
C GLU A 18 25.12 -5.58 -7.44
N LEU A 19 24.82 -6.75 -6.88
CA LEU A 19 24.24 -7.86 -7.64
C LEU A 19 22.89 -7.48 -8.25
N VAL A 20 21.96 -6.95 -7.45
CA VAL A 20 20.65 -6.53 -7.93
C VAL A 20 20.80 -5.40 -8.96
N LYS A 21 21.64 -4.40 -8.68
CA LYS A 21 21.92 -3.31 -9.60
C LYS A 21 22.40 -3.81 -10.97
N ALA A 22 23.42 -4.67 -11.00
CA ALA A 22 23.95 -5.21 -12.26
C ALA A 22 22.87 -5.92 -13.08
N ARG A 23 22.02 -6.74 -12.43
CA ARG A 23 20.90 -7.42 -13.10
C ARG A 23 19.88 -6.46 -13.69
N LEU A 24 19.57 -5.37 -13.00
CA LEU A 24 18.62 -4.37 -13.50
C LEU A 24 19.23 -3.54 -14.65
N GLU A 25 20.51 -3.17 -14.55
CA GLU A 25 21.22 -2.45 -15.61
C GLU A 25 21.34 -3.30 -16.90
N GLU A 26 21.60 -4.60 -16.78
CA GLU A 26 21.56 -5.58 -17.89
C GLU A 26 20.19 -5.62 -18.59
N ASN A 27 19.11 -5.27 -17.88
CA ASN A 27 17.73 -5.25 -18.36
C ASN A 27 17.25 -3.83 -18.71
N ASN A 28 18.17 -2.91 -19.02
CA ASN A 28 17.90 -1.57 -19.54
C ASN A 28 17.20 -0.61 -18.56
N TYR A 29 17.37 -0.81 -17.25
CA TYR A 29 16.98 0.15 -16.22
C TYR A 29 18.13 1.12 -15.90
N GLU A 30 17.78 2.33 -15.45
CA GLU A 30 18.71 3.23 -14.76
C GLU A 30 18.59 2.96 -13.25
N VAL A 31 19.70 2.68 -12.57
CA VAL A 31 19.66 2.25 -11.17
C VAL A 31 20.36 3.25 -10.27
N ILE A 32 19.64 3.68 -9.23
CA ILE A 32 20.16 4.50 -8.13
C ILE A 32 20.19 3.61 -6.90
N THR A 33 21.27 3.69 -6.12
CA THR A 33 21.43 2.85 -4.92
C THR A 33 21.68 3.71 -3.68
N VAL A 34 21.11 3.29 -2.56
CA VAL A 34 21.35 3.84 -1.22
C VAL A 34 21.40 2.71 -0.19
N ALA A 35 22.04 2.97 0.94
CA ALA A 35 22.27 1.95 1.97
C ALA A 35 21.39 2.10 3.22
N ASP A 36 20.56 3.13 3.30
CA ASP A 36 19.76 3.44 4.48
C ASP A 36 18.46 4.18 4.15
N GLY A 37 17.54 4.17 5.12
CA GLY A 37 16.20 4.72 4.98
C GLY A 37 16.14 6.24 4.86
N PHE A 38 17.08 6.99 5.45
CA PHE A 38 17.10 8.45 5.33
C PHE A 38 17.47 8.86 3.91
N ASN A 39 18.55 8.27 3.39
CA ASN A 39 18.98 8.48 2.01
C ASN A 39 17.93 7.99 1.01
N ALA A 40 17.17 6.94 1.32
CA ALA A 40 16.05 6.51 0.50
C ALA A 40 15.03 7.64 0.28
N ILE A 41 14.53 8.25 1.36
CA ILE A 41 13.53 9.33 1.28
C ILE A 41 14.10 10.55 0.54
N ILE A 42 15.34 10.94 0.84
CA ILE A 42 16.00 12.08 0.19
C ILE A 42 16.14 11.83 -1.32
N GLN A 43 16.65 10.66 -1.71
CA GLN A 43 16.84 10.33 -3.12
C GLN A 43 15.50 10.17 -3.85
N SER A 44 14.48 9.57 -3.22
CA SER A 44 13.14 9.46 -3.82
C SER A 44 12.58 10.83 -4.22
N ARG A 45 12.76 11.86 -3.38
CA ARG A 45 12.33 13.23 -3.72
C ARG A 45 13.17 13.86 -4.83
N LYS A 46 14.48 13.61 -4.83
CA LYS A 46 15.43 14.20 -5.77
C LYS A 46 15.28 13.62 -7.19
N VAL A 47 15.24 12.29 -7.29
CA VAL A 47 15.32 11.58 -8.58
C VAL A 47 13.96 11.13 -9.09
N LYS A 48 12.94 11.09 -8.23
CA LYS A 48 11.57 10.63 -8.53
C LYS A 48 11.58 9.32 -9.32
N PRO A 49 12.06 8.21 -8.70
CA PRO A 49 12.21 6.96 -9.41
C PRO A 49 10.85 6.43 -9.88
N ASP A 50 10.88 5.60 -10.92
CA ASP A 50 9.70 4.91 -11.41
C ASP A 50 9.25 3.78 -10.49
N LEU A 51 10.19 3.18 -9.74
CA LEU A 51 9.96 2.11 -8.76
C LEU A 51 11.02 2.12 -7.66
N ILE A 52 10.65 1.68 -6.46
CA ILE A 52 11.58 1.52 -5.32
C ILE A 52 11.61 0.05 -4.90
N ILE A 53 12.81 -0.50 -4.72
CA ILE A 53 13.07 -1.78 -4.05
C ILE A 53 13.64 -1.46 -2.68
N LEU A 54 12.96 -1.91 -1.62
CA LEU A 54 13.24 -1.53 -0.24
C LEU A 54 13.43 -2.75 0.64
N ASP A 55 14.63 -2.94 1.19
CA ASP A 55 14.81 -3.89 2.29
C ASP A 55 14.20 -3.34 3.59
N LEU A 56 13.60 -4.24 4.35
CA LEU A 56 13.11 -3.99 5.70
C LEU A 56 14.23 -3.96 6.74
N MET A 57 15.30 -4.71 6.49
CA MET A 57 16.42 -4.89 7.42
C MET A 57 17.56 -3.94 7.08
N ILE A 58 17.30 -2.63 7.18
CA ILE A 58 18.29 -1.58 6.94
C ILE A 58 18.62 -0.83 8.24
N PRO A 59 19.80 -0.20 8.37
CA PRO A 59 20.20 0.45 9.61
C PRO A 59 19.36 1.70 9.92
N HIS A 60 19.35 2.06 11.20
CA HIS A 60 18.76 3.28 11.78
C HIS A 60 17.22 3.38 11.76
N ILE A 61 16.57 3.02 10.65
CA ILE A 61 15.12 3.10 10.50
C ILE A 61 14.59 1.78 9.93
N ASP A 62 13.51 1.27 10.51
CA ASP A 62 12.75 0.13 10.00
C ASP A 62 12.20 0.43 8.58
N GLY A 63 12.44 -0.46 7.61
CA GLY A 63 11.95 -0.27 6.24
C GLY A 63 10.43 -0.15 6.14
N TYR A 64 9.65 -0.67 7.10
CA TYR A 64 8.21 -0.38 7.17
C TYR A 64 7.92 1.11 7.39
N ALA A 65 8.73 1.77 8.22
CA ALA A 65 8.57 3.20 8.47
C ALA A 65 8.97 4.01 7.23
N VAL A 66 10.03 3.60 6.51
CA VAL A 66 10.42 4.21 5.24
C VAL A 66 9.28 4.09 4.21
N CYS A 67 8.72 2.90 4.02
CA CYS A 67 7.60 2.67 3.11
C CYS A 67 6.39 3.55 3.47
N ARG A 68 6.02 3.63 4.76
CA ARG A 68 4.94 4.50 5.22
C ARG A 68 5.20 5.97 4.87
N VAL A 69 6.43 6.46 5.06
CA VAL A 69 6.79 7.84 4.72
C VAL A 69 6.68 8.06 3.20
N LEU A 70 7.18 7.14 2.38
CA LEU A 70 7.06 7.22 0.93
C LEU A 70 5.59 7.26 0.49
N LYS A 71 4.74 6.41 1.07
CA LYS A 71 3.32 6.29 0.72
C LYS A 71 2.43 7.41 1.25
N SER A 72 2.83 8.05 2.36
CA SER A 72 2.13 9.22 2.91
C SER A 72 2.59 10.56 2.33
N THR A 73 3.69 10.58 1.57
CA THR A 73 4.22 11.78 0.93
C THR A 73 3.54 11.96 -0.44
N PRO A 74 2.73 13.03 -0.67
CA PRO A 74 1.89 13.16 -1.88
C PRO A 74 2.66 13.04 -3.20
N GLU A 75 3.88 13.59 -3.28
CA GLU A 75 4.70 13.54 -4.49
C GLU A 75 5.41 12.19 -4.73
N LEU A 76 5.37 11.27 -3.75
CA LEU A 76 6.01 9.95 -3.81
C LEU A 76 5.01 8.79 -3.72
N SER A 77 3.77 9.04 -3.28
CA SER A 77 2.79 8.01 -2.95
C SER A 77 2.42 7.11 -4.13
N GLY A 78 2.45 7.66 -5.35
CA GLY A 78 2.22 6.94 -6.60
C GLY A 78 3.42 6.13 -7.10
N ILE A 79 4.56 6.16 -6.43
CA ILE A 79 5.73 5.34 -6.79
C ILE A 79 5.52 3.93 -6.23
N PRO A 80 5.53 2.87 -7.06
CA PRO A 80 5.42 1.51 -6.58
C PRO A 80 6.61 1.13 -5.70
N VAL A 81 6.33 0.47 -4.58
CA VAL A 81 7.35 -0.01 -3.62
C VAL A 81 7.27 -1.54 -3.53
N ILE A 82 8.38 -2.20 -3.86
CA ILE A 82 8.59 -3.62 -3.60
C ILE A 82 9.36 -3.76 -2.28
N MET A 83 8.74 -4.43 -1.30
CA MET A 83 9.44 -4.85 -0.10
C MET A 83 10.28 -6.08 -0.41
N PHE A 84 11.59 -6.00 -0.20
CA PHE A 84 12.55 -7.03 -0.57
C PHE A 84 13.31 -7.51 0.67
N THR A 85 12.87 -8.60 1.30
CA THR A 85 13.28 -8.93 2.67
C THR A 85 13.44 -10.42 2.93
N ALA A 86 14.24 -10.78 3.93
CA ALA A 86 14.29 -12.14 4.48
C ALA A 86 13.24 -12.39 5.58
N ARG A 87 12.41 -11.39 5.94
CA ARG A 87 11.31 -11.57 6.90
C ARG A 87 10.10 -12.20 6.21
N THR A 88 9.64 -13.34 6.75
CA THR A 88 8.66 -14.22 6.09
C THR A 88 7.43 -14.50 6.92
N SER A 89 7.32 -13.92 8.12
CA SER A 89 6.14 -14.17 8.96
C SER A 89 4.90 -13.59 8.28
N MET A 90 3.76 -14.26 8.44
CA MET A 90 2.48 -13.75 7.93
C MET A 90 2.16 -12.36 8.49
N ASP A 91 2.60 -12.09 9.72
CA ASP A 91 2.48 -10.78 10.36
C ASP A 91 3.35 -9.71 9.68
N ASP A 92 4.56 -10.05 9.28
CA ASP A 92 5.44 -9.15 8.51
C ASP A 92 4.80 -8.79 7.16
N MET A 93 4.33 -9.79 6.42
CA MET A 93 3.68 -9.57 5.13
C MET A 93 2.41 -8.72 5.27
N ARG A 94 1.54 -9.04 6.25
CA ARG A 94 0.35 -8.26 6.55
C ARG A 94 0.72 -6.82 6.89
N ARG A 95 1.70 -6.64 7.78
CA ARG A 95 2.07 -5.33 8.30
C ARG A 95 2.50 -4.38 7.21
N GLY A 96 3.34 -4.77 6.27
CA GLY A 96 3.72 -3.78 5.27
C GLY A 96 2.79 -3.72 4.06
N MET A 97 1.88 -4.67 3.84
CA MET A 97 0.71 -4.42 2.99
C MET A 97 -0.15 -3.30 3.60
N GLU A 98 -0.35 -3.30 4.92
CA GLU A 98 -1.02 -2.20 5.64
C GLU A 98 -0.25 -0.86 5.55
N MET A 99 1.08 -0.91 5.34
CA MET A 99 1.90 0.29 5.10
C MET A 99 1.84 0.80 3.65
N GLY A 100 1.12 0.11 2.76
CA GLY A 100 0.91 0.51 1.37
C GLY A 100 1.96 0.02 0.39
N ALA A 101 2.75 -1.01 0.73
CA ALA A 101 3.63 -1.65 -0.24
C ALA A 101 2.82 -2.29 -1.39
N ASP A 102 3.37 -2.24 -2.60
CA ASP A 102 2.70 -2.77 -3.80
C ASP A 102 3.00 -4.25 -4.04
N ALA A 103 4.12 -4.73 -3.52
CA ALA A 103 4.56 -6.11 -3.64
C ALA A 103 5.54 -6.51 -2.55
N TYR A 104 5.65 -7.83 -2.37
CA TYR A 104 6.64 -8.49 -1.52
C TYR A 104 7.47 -9.44 -2.35
N LEU A 105 8.78 -9.37 -2.19
CA LEU A 105 9.74 -10.33 -2.69
C LEU A 105 10.59 -10.85 -1.53
N MET A 106 10.63 -12.16 -1.39
CA MET A 106 11.34 -12.83 -0.30
C MET A 106 12.78 -13.14 -0.73
N LYS A 107 13.73 -12.95 0.19
CA LYS A 107 15.10 -13.44 0.06
C LYS A 107 15.17 -14.92 0.52
N PRO A 108 15.88 -15.83 -0.18
CA PRO A 108 16.52 -15.64 -1.48
C PRO A 108 15.48 -15.58 -2.61
N PHE A 109 15.81 -14.83 -3.66
CA PHE A 109 14.94 -14.56 -4.80
C PHE A 109 15.60 -15.02 -6.10
N LYS A 110 14.78 -15.33 -7.11
CA LYS A 110 15.29 -15.49 -8.48
C LYS A 110 15.30 -14.13 -9.19
N PRO A 111 16.38 -13.74 -9.88
CA PRO A 111 16.42 -12.49 -10.64
C PRO A 111 15.24 -12.32 -11.60
N GLU A 112 14.77 -13.41 -12.21
CA GLU A 112 13.66 -13.42 -13.15
C GLU A 112 12.32 -13.07 -12.48
N GLU A 113 12.10 -13.52 -11.25
CA GLU A 113 10.91 -13.22 -10.45
C GLU A 113 10.87 -11.72 -10.09
N MET A 114 12.02 -11.16 -9.71
CA MET A 114 12.16 -9.72 -9.44
C MET A 114 11.88 -8.89 -10.69
N LEU A 115 12.51 -9.24 -11.82
CA LEU A 115 12.30 -8.55 -13.09
C LEU A 115 10.85 -8.62 -13.58
N ALA A 116 10.20 -9.78 -13.43
CA ALA A 116 8.79 -9.94 -13.76
C ALA A 116 7.90 -9.02 -12.90
N LYS A 117 8.15 -8.97 -11.59
CA LYS A 117 7.39 -8.11 -10.68
C LYS A 117 7.61 -6.63 -10.97
N ILE A 118 8.84 -6.22 -11.29
CA ILE A 118 9.15 -4.83 -11.68
C ILE A 118 8.37 -4.43 -12.93
N ARG A 119 8.37 -5.26 -13.98
CA ARG A 119 7.61 -4.98 -15.21
C ARG A 119 6.12 -4.82 -14.95
N GLU A 120 5.53 -5.78 -14.23
CA GLU A 120 4.11 -5.74 -13.85
C GLU A 120 3.71 -4.42 -13.15
N LEU A 121 4.53 -3.97 -12.19
CA LEU A 121 4.25 -2.75 -11.43
C LEU A 121 4.43 -1.47 -12.26
N LEU A 122 5.44 -1.44 -13.14
CA LEU A 122 5.66 -0.31 -14.04
C LEU A 122 4.54 -0.19 -15.08
N GLU A 123 4.10 -1.30 -15.66
CA GLU A 123 2.99 -1.34 -16.63
C GLU A 123 1.67 -0.89 -15.99
N ARG A 124 1.37 -1.34 -14.76
CA ARG A 124 0.17 -0.93 -14.01
C ARG A 124 0.14 0.57 -13.71
N LYS A 125 1.30 1.20 -13.50
CA LYS A 125 1.40 2.66 -13.28
C LYS A 125 1.12 3.45 -14.56
N GLU A 126 1.54 2.92 -15.71
CA GLU A 126 1.31 3.55 -17.03
C GLU A 126 -0.10 3.30 -17.57
N SER A 127 -0.72 2.19 -17.15
CA SER A 127 -2.11 1.83 -17.47
C SER A 127 -2.93 1.71 -16.18
N PRO A 128 -3.27 2.84 -15.51
CA PRO A 128 -4.18 2.79 -14.38
C PRO A 128 -5.46 2.08 -14.84
N PRO A 129 -6.00 1.13 -14.06
CA PRO A 129 -7.26 0.51 -14.42
C PRO A 129 -8.28 1.61 -14.67
N GLU A 130 -8.83 1.64 -15.89
CA GLU A 130 -10.01 2.44 -16.22
C GLU A 130 -11.03 2.19 -15.12
N ALA A 131 -11.42 3.28 -14.43
CA ALA A 131 -12.20 3.22 -13.20
C ALA A 131 -13.31 2.19 -13.33
N ALA A 132 -13.27 1.15 -12.49
CA ALA A 132 -14.37 0.19 -12.39
C ALA A 132 -15.68 0.99 -12.28
N PRO A 133 -16.72 0.66 -13.08
CA PRO A 133 -17.92 1.47 -13.11
C PRO A 133 -18.52 1.47 -11.70
N ALA A 134 -18.58 2.66 -11.09
CA ALA A 134 -19.38 2.90 -9.92
C ALA A 134 -20.77 2.35 -10.22
N ALA A 135 -21.20 1.38 -9.41
CA ALA A 135 -22.52 0.80 -9.49
C ALA A 135 -23.55 1.91 -9.33
N THR A 136 -24.00 2.45 -10.46
CA THR A 136 -25.20 3.27 -10.55
C THR A 136 -26.35 2.29 -10.60
N GLN A 137 -26.89 1.92 -9.43
CA GLN A 137 -28.26 1.44 -9.36
C GLN A 137 -29.14 2.65 -9.08
N GLY A 138 -29.73 3.17 -10.16
CA GLY A 138 -30.90 4.02 -10.07
C GLY A 138 -32.11 3.22 -9.57
N ALA A 139 -32.94 3.89 -8.77
CA ALA A 139 -34.31 3.52 -8.41
C ALA A 139 -35.24 3.49 -9.66
N PRO A 140 -36.58 3.31 -9.57
CA PRO A 140 -37.46 2.93 -8.45
C PRO A 140 -38.51 1.84 -8.80
N ALA A 141 -39.27 1.35 -7.81
CA ALA A 141 -40.60 0.77 -8.07
C ALA A 141 -41.56 1.05 -6.91
N SER A 142 -42.65 1.72 -7.27
CA SER A 142 -43.82 2.14 -6.51
C SER A 142 -44.71 0.99 -6.04
N GLY A 143 -45.44 1.21 -4.93
CA GLY A 143 -46.77 0.62 -4.73
C GLY A 143 -47.12 0.23 -3.29
N GLY A 144 -48.07 0.95 -2.68
CA GLY A 144 -48.71 0.52 -1.43
C GLY A 144 -49.37 1.67 -0.65
N SER A 145 -50.68 1.84 -0.85
CA SER A 145 -51.57 2.84 -0.24
C SER A 145 -51.68 2.78 1.30
N PRO A 146 -52.20 3.83 1.97
CA PRO A 146 -52.40 3.86 3.41
C PRO A 146 -53.80 3.33 3.79
N GLU A 147 -53.88 2.39 4.74
CA GLU A 147 -55.13 2.08 5.45
C GLU A 147 -55.17 2.81 6.79
N GLN A 148 -56.20 3.64 6.96
CA GLN A 148 -56.68 4.14 8.25
C GLN A 148 -57.81 3.24 8.74
N GLY A 149 -57.85 2.94 10.05
CA GLY A 149 -59.09 2.49 10.68
C GLY A 149 -58.93 1.87 12.07
N GLY A 150 -59.37 2.60 13.11
CA GLY A 150 -60.18 2.02 14.19
C GLY A 150 -59.51 1.59 15.50
N GLN A 151 -59.63 2.46 16.51
CA GLN A 151 -60.10 2.21 17.90
C GLN A 151 -59.75 0.85 18.56
N THR A 152 -59.16 0.80 19.75
CA THR A 152 -59.90 1.02 21.02
C THR A 152 -58.96 1.06 22.25
N SER A 153 -59.32 1.94 23.19
CA SER A 153 -59.26 1.87 24.66
C SER A 153 -58.46 0.74 25.34
N ALA A 154 -57.54 1.10 26.25
CA ALA A 154 -57.71 0.93 27.71
C ALA A 154 -56.41 1.19 28.50
N GLU A 155 -56.57 1.93 29.60
CA GLU A 155 -55.88 1.83 30.89
C GLU A 155 -54.37 2.10 31.02
N ASN A 156 -54.09 3.30 31.56
CA ASN A 156 -53.06 3.55 32.56
C ASN A 156 -53.55 2.97 33.91
N PRO A 157 -52.71 2.51 34.85
CA PRO A 157 -51.89 3.47 35.60
C PRO A 157 -50.55 2.96 36.19
N ALA A 158 -49.75 3.95 36.60
CA ALA A 158 -48.88 3.99 37.78
C ALA A 158 -47.57 3.18 37.80
N GLY A 159 -46.48 3.89 38.09
CA GLY A 159 -45.21 3.29 38.48
C GLY A 159 -44.07 4.30 38.63
N ASN A 160 -44.28 5.37 39.41
CA ASN A 160 -43.24 6.28 39.84
C ASN A 160 -42.24 5.52 40.74
N GLY A 161 -40.95 5.60 40.44
CA GLY A 161 -39.90 4.91 41.19
C GLY A 161 -38.54 5.58 41.00
N ALA A 162 -38.43 6.82 41.46
CA ALA A 162 -37.15 7.47 41.72
C ALA A 162 -36.41 6.75 42.85
N GLY A 163 -35.11 6.56 42.68
CA GLY A 163 -34.19 6.16 43.76
C GLY A 163 -32.74 6.25 43.29
N PRO A 164 -31.97 7.25 43.74
CA PRO A 164 -30.54 7.37 43.43
C PRO A 164 -29.65 6.78 44.52
N ALA A 165 -28.37 6.67 44.17
CA ALA A 165 -27.17 6.60 45.02
C ALA A 165 -26.88 5.27 45.75
N ALA A 166 -25.66 4.74 45.57
CA ALA A 166 -24.55 5.05 46.48
C ALA A 166 -23.30 4.17 46.22
N ARG A 167 -22.15 4.85 46.27
CA ARG A 167 -20.79 4.40 46.64
C ARG A 167 -19.94 3.58 45.67
#